data_AF-A0A817P512-F1
#
_entry.id   AF-A0A817P512-F1
#
_cell.length_a   1.000
_cell.length_b   1.000
_cell.length_c   1.000
_cell.angle_alpha   90.00
_cell.angle_beta   90.00
_cell.angle_gamma   90.00
#
_symmetry.space_group_name_H-M   'P 1'
#
loop_
_entity.id
_entity.type
_entity.pdbx_description
1 polymer ?
#
loop_
_entity_poly.entity_id
_entity_poly.type
_entity_poly.pdbx_seq_one_letter_code
_entity_poly.pdbx_strand_id
1 'polypeptide(L)'
;MGNSENSSNQYRDFEQIHVAILTKLAEERPQFPAHVPKLIHVLPPVDAHIQGQWQERLQLAKKCYNHENIALIPYYAQNSHWLGMILRFNISGQLEQAEFIDPVANSNFNPMKLQMEFSKLFSGVVLKSMTL
;
A
#
# COMPACT_ATOMS: atom_id res chain seq x y z
N MET A 1 -16.94 28.83 -2.39
CA MET A 1 -17.31 27.65 -3.20
C MET A 1 -16.00 27.02 -3.68
N GLY A 2 -15.56 25.89 -3.13
CA GLY A 2 -14.22 25.36 -3.44
C GLY A 2 -13.86 23.98 -2.91
N ASN A 3 -14.83 23.16 -2.48
CA ASN A 3 -14.55 21.85 -1.86
C ASN A 3 -15.05 20.63 -2.66
N SER A 4 -15.79 20.83 -3.76
CA SER A 4 -16.43 19.70 -4.47
C SER A 4 -15.49 19.00 -5.46
N GLU A 5 -14.65 19.75 -6.18
CA GLU A 5 -13.76 19.18 -7.21
C GLU A 5 -12.59 18.42 -6.60
N ASN A 6 -12.03 18.93 -5.49
CA ASN A 6 -10.88 18.30 -4.84
C ASN A 6 -11.23 16.93 -4.24
N SER A 7 -12.43 16.82 -3.65
CA SER A 7 -12.95 15.56 -3.11
C SER A 7 -13.19 14.55 -4.24
N SER A 8 -13.77 14.99 -5.37
CA SER A 8 -14.12 14.14 -6.51
C SER A 8 -12.89 13.50 -7.16
N ASN A 9 -11.78 14.24 -7.25
CA ASN A 9 -10.52 13.73 -7.80
C ASN A 9 -9.83 12.75 -6.84
N GLN A 10 -9.80 13.03 -5.53
CA GLN A 10 -9.25 12.10 -4.54
C GLN A 10 -10.00 10.75 -4.51
N TYR A 11 -11.33 10.76 -4.68
CA TYR A 11 -12.11 9.53 -4.79
C TYR A 11 -11.82 8.76 -6.09
N ARG A 12 -11.61 9.45 -7.21
CA ARG A 12 -11.21 8.81 -8.48
C ARG A 12 -9.83 8.17 -8.41
N ASP A 13 -8.88 8.83 -7.76
CA ASP A 13 -7.52 8.31 -7.59
C ASP A 13 -7.53 7.09 -6.66
N PHE A 14 -8.31 7.14 -5.58
CA PHE A 14 -8.52 6.01 -4.67
C PHE A 14 -9.13 4.79 -5.37
N GLU A 15 -10.20 4.97 -6.16
CA GLU A 15 -10.83 3.88 -6.91
C GLU A 15 -9.89 3.30 -7.98
N GLN A 16 -9.13 4.14 -8.69
CA GLN A 16 -8.14 3.66 -9.67
C GLN A 16 -7.03 2.85 -9.01
N ILE A 17 -6.55 3.27 -7.84
CA ILE A 17 -5.56 2.53 -7.06
C ILE A 17 -6.13 1.23 -6.56
N HIS A 18 -7.36 1.26 -6.03
CA HIS A 18 -8.02 0.07 -5.56
C HIS A 18 -8.19 -0.96 -6.70
N VAL A 19 -8.62 -0.52 -7.89
CA VAL A 19 -8.73 -1.37 -9.09
C VAL A 19 -7.37 -1.85 -9.58
N ALA A 20 -6.35 -0.99 -9.66
CA ALA A 20 -5.01 -1.35 -10.12
C ALA A 20 -4.38 -2.40 -9.19
N ILE A 21 -4.49 -2.22 -7.88
CA ILE A 21 -3.99 -3.17 -6.90
C ILE A 21 -4.76 -4.50 -6.99
N LEU A 22 -6.10 -4.47 -7.06
CA LEU A 22 -6.90 -5.70 -7.16
C LEU A 22 -6.62 -6.46 -8.46
N THR A 23 -6.43 -5.75 -9.57
CA THR A 23 -6.03 -6.33 -10.86
C THR A 23 -4.68 -7.02 -10.72
N LYS A 24 -3.69 -6.34 -10.14
CA LYS A 24 -2.35 -6.90 -9.97
C LYS A 24 -2.33 -8.14 -9.08
N LEU A 25 -3.06 -8.12 -7.97
CA LEU A 25 -3.19 -9.31 -7.11
C LEU A 25 -3.87 -10.47 -7.83
N ALA A 26 -4.80 -10.19 -8.75
CA ALA A 26 -5.40 -11.21 -9.60
C ALA A 26 -4.41 -11.76 -10.64
N GLU A 27 -3.51 -10.92 -11.18
CA GLU A 27 -2.45 -11.32 -12.11
C GLU A 27 -1.33 -12.12 -11.44
N GLU A 28 -1.06 -11.89 -10.17
CA GLU A 28 0.00 -12.59 -9.42
C GLU A 28 -0.48 -13.90 -8.80
N ARG A 29 -1.80 -14.17 -8.78
CA ARG A 29 -2.38 -15.48 -8.40
C ARG A 29 -1.72 -16.72 -9.02
N PRO A 30 -1.23 -16.73 -10.27
CA PRO A 30 -0.53 -17.87 -10.85
C PRO A 30 0.90 -18.07 -10.31
N GLN A 31 1.55 -17.01 -9.82
CA GLN A 31 2.89 -17.05 -9.23
C GLN A 31 2.86 -17.33 -7.72
N PHE A 32 1.71 -17.11 -7.10
CA PHE A 32 1.47 -17.53 -5.73
C PHE A 32 1.31 -19.06 -5.69
N PRO A 33 2.08 -19.77 -4.84
CA PRO A 33 1.79 -21.17 -4.53
C PRO A 33 0.31 -21.31 -4.19
N ALA A 34 -0.33 -22.43 -4.54
CA ALA A 34 -1.73 -22.73 -4.23
C ALA A 34 -2.09 -22.66 -2.73
N HIS A 35 -1.12 -22.32 -1.88
CA HIS A 35 -1.14 -22.22 -0.42
C HIS A 35 -1.12 -20.77 0.09
N VAL A 36 -0.99 -19.75 -0.77
CA VAL A 36 -1.06 -18.34 -0.34
C VAL A 36 -2.49 -18.01 0.10
N PRO A 37 -2.71 -17.41 1.27
CA PRO A 37 -4.05 -17.31 1.83
C PRO A 37 -4.98 -16.42 1.03
N LYS A 38 -6.25 -16.84 1.03
CA LYS A 38 -7.40 -16.21 0.38
C LYS A 38 -7.74 -14.81 0.87
N LEU A 39 -7.05 -14.26 1.87
CA LEU A 39 -7.45 -13.04 2.58
C LEU A 39 -6.52 -11.86 2.23
N ILE A 40 -7.02 -11.00 1.37
CA ILE A 40 -6.46 -9.67 1.09
C ILE A 40 -7.16 -8.69 2.03
N HIS A 41 -6.40 -8.03 2.89
CA HIS A 41 -6.94 -6.99 3.77
C HIS A 41 -6.71 -5.61 3.16
N VAL A 42 -7.76 -4.96 2.70
CA VAL A 42 -7.72 -3.53 2.38
C VAL A 42 -7.83 -2.76 3.68
N LEU A 43 -6.75 -2.11 4.10
CA LEU A 43 -6.71 -1.28 5.29
C LEU A 43 -7.04 0.18 4.94
N PRO A 44 -7.46 0.99 5.93
CA PRO A 44 -7.71 2.40 5.68
C PRO A 44 -6.41 3.12 5.25
N PRO A 45 -6.52 4.24 4.53
CA PRO A 45 -5.37 4.94 3.99
C PRO A 45 -4.37 5.39 5.07
N VAL A 46 -3.12 5.57 4.65
CA VAL A 46 -2.07 6.30 5.37
C VAL A 46 -1.84 7.64 4.68
N ASP A 47 -1.91 8.71 5.45
CA ASP A 47 -1.53 10.05 5.04
C ASP A 47 -0.11 10.36 5.53
N ALA A 48 0.79 10.67 4.59
CA ALA A 48 2.18 11.03 4.88
C ALA A 48 2.32 12.24 5.82
N HIS A 49 1.32 13.11 5.89
CA HIS A 49 1.32 14.31 6.73
C HIS A 49 0.87 14.04 8.17
N ILE A 50 0.27 12.88 8.44
CA ILE A 50 -0.25 12.55 9.77
C ILE A 50 0.70 11.55 10.44
N GLN A 51 1.39 12.02 11.48
CA GLN A 51 2.29 11.19 12.27
C GLN A 51 1.54 10.03 12.93
N GLY A 52 2.19 8.85 12.97
CA GLY A 52 1.67 7.67 13.65
C GLY A 52 0.72 6.78 12.83
N GLN A 53 0.13 7.27 11.73
CA GLN A 53 -0.81 6.47 10.93
C GLN A 53 -0.18 5.19 10.36
N TRP A 54 1.07 5.27 9.93
CA TRP A 54 1.82 4.08 9.53
C TRP A 54 1.85 3.03 10.65
N GLN A 55 2.21 3.43 11.87
CA GLN A 55 2.29 2.51 13.01
C GLN A 55 0.91 1.91 13.34
N GLU A 56 -0.16 2.72 13.26
CA GLU A 56 -1.53 2.23 13.44
C GLU A 56 -1.93 1.21 12.36
N ARG A 57 -1.68 1.49 11.07
CA ARG A 57 -2.02 0.56 9.98
C ARG A 57 -1.22 -0.73 10.07
N LEU A 58 0.04 -0.66 10.50
CA LEU A 58 0.84 -1.83 10.75
C LEU A 58 0.32 -2.65 11.93
N GLN A 59 -0.14 -2.02 13.00
CA GLN A 59 -0.79 -2.73 14.09
C GLN A 59 -2.11 -3.37 13.64
N LEU A 60 -2.88 -2.72 12.76
CA LEU A 60 -4.09 -3.30 12.17
C LEU A 60 -3.77 -4.48 11.25
N ALA A 61 -2.80 -4.32 10.35
CA ALA A 61 -2.27 -5.41 9.52
C ALA A 61 -1.87 -6.60 10.40
N LYS A 62 -1.23 -6.30 11.55
CA LYS A 62 -0.81 -7.28 12.55
C LYS A 62 -1.95 -7.97 13.29
N LYS A 63 -3.00 -7.22 13.65
CA LYS A 63 -4.17 -7.75 14.35
C LYS A 63 -5.09 -8.56 13.44
N CYS A 64 -5.06 -8.30 12.14
CA CYS A 64 -5.77 -9.09 11.14
C CYS A 64 -5.10 -10.45 10.85
N TYR A 65 -3.96 -10.78 11.47
CA TYR A 65 -3.28 -12.07 11.29
C TYR A 65 -4.04 -13.23 11.91
N ASN A 66 -4.38 -14.20 11.07
CA ASN A 66 -4.51 -15.60 11.46
C ASN A 66 -3.76 -16.56 10.52
N HIS A 67 -3.21 -16.09 9.38
CA HIS A 67 -2.43 -16.85 8.38
C HIS A 67 -1.49 -15.88 7.61
N GLU A 68 -0.67 -16.37 6.66
CA GLU A 68 0.08 -15.51 5.70
C GLU A 68 -0.87 -14.47 5.08
N ASN A 69 -0.65 -13.18 5.31
CA ASN A 69 -1.61 -12.16 4.89
C ASN A 69 -0.95 -11.11 4.01
N ILE A 70 -1.71 -10.66 3.00
CA ILE A 70 -1.39 -9.50 2.19
C ILE A 70 -2.24 -8.33 2.71
N ALA A 71 -1.58 -7.27 3.15
CA ALA A 71 -2.22 -6.01 3.50
C ALA A 71 -2.04 -5.01 2.35
N LEU A 72 -3.15 -4.42 1.92
CA LEU A 72 -3.18 -3.33 0.97
C LEU A 72 -3.46 -2.04 1.70
N ILE A 73 -2.61 -1.05 1.49
CA ILE A 73 -2.71 0.23 2.18
C ILE A 73 -2.62 1.33 1.13
N PRO A 74 -3.71 2.06 0.87
CA PRO A 74 -3.64 3.28 0.09
C PRO A 74 -2.77 4.29 0.82
N TYR A 75 -1.81 4.89 0.13
CA TYR A 75 -0.86 5.85 0.71
C TYR A 75 -0.98 7.19 0.00
N TYR A 76 -1.36 8.22 0.75
CA TYR A 76 -1.40 9.59 0.29
C TYR A 76 -0.02 10.22 0.49
N ALA A 77 0.73 10.33 -0.60
CA ALA A 77 2.02 10.98 -0.65
C ALA A 77 1.88 12.51 -0.74
N GLN A 78 3.02 13.20 -0.57
CA GLN A 78 3.09 14.66 -0.75
C GLN A 78 2.59 15.05 -2.16
N ASN A 79 1.95 16.22 -2.26
CA ASN A 79 1.39 16.82 -3.49
C ASN A 79 0.14 16.15 -4.05
N SER A 80 -0.73 15.64 -3.18
CA SER A 80 -2.01 15.02 -3.58
C SER A 80 -1.87 13.77 -4.43
N HIS A 81 -0.74 13.07 -4.30
CA HIS A 81 -0.44 11.89 -5.08
C HIS A 81 -0.75 10.63 -4.29
N TRP A 82 -1.53 9.73 -4.86
CA TRP A 82 -1.88 8.49 -4.18
C TRP A 82 -1.07 7.31 -4.73
N LEU A 83 -0.67 6.41 -3.84
CA LEU A 83 0.05 5.19 -4.13
C LEU A 83 -0.68 3.99 -3.54
N GLY A 84 -0.50 2.83 -4.15
CA GLY A 84 -0.93 1.56 -3.58
C GLY A 84 0.21 0.85 -2.88
N MET A 85 0.12 0.56 -1.59
CA MET A 85 1.14 -0.20 -0.86
C MET A 85 0.70 -1.65 -0.69
N ILE A 86 1.60 -2.58 -0.96
CA ILE A 86 1.38 -4.02 -0.81
C ILE A 86 2.39 -4.55 0.18
N LEU A 87 1.90 -5.06 1.32
CA LEU A 87 2.73 -5.61 2.39
C LEU A 87 2.37 -7.07 2.61
N ARG A 88 3.36 -7.97 2.48
CA ARG A 88 3.21 -9.39 2.76
C ARG A 88 3.89 -9.73 4.06
N PHE A 89 3.16 -10.44 4.92
CA PHE A 89 3.68 -10.91 6.20
C PHE A 89 3.59 -12.43 6.29
N ASN A 90 4.60 -13.04 6.92
CA ASN A 90 4.57 -14.46 7.21
C ASN A 90 3.71 -14.82 8.41
N ILE A 91 3.62 -16.11 8.68
CA ILE A 91 2.88 -16.68 9.82
C ILE A 91 3.35 -16.15 11.19
N SER A 92 4.58 -15.63 11.28
CA SER A 92 5.12 -15.02 12.50
C SER A 92 4.84 -13.52 12.59
N GLY A 93 4.12 -12.96 11.61
CA GLY A 93 3.81 -11.53 11.51
C GLY A 93 5.02 -10.66 11.14
N GLN A 94 6.09 -11.26 10.63
CA GLN A 94 7.24 -10.53 10.09
C GLN A 94 6.97 -10.13 8.64
N LEU A 95 7.39 -8.92 8.28
CA LEU A 95 7.26 -8.39 6.92
C LEU A 95 8.30 -9.06 6.00
N GLU A 96 7.85 -9.75 4.96
CA GLU A 96 8.71 -10.45 4.00
C GLU A 96 8.87 -9.68 2.69
N GLN A 97 7.81 -9.01 2.26
CA GLN A 97 7.79 -8.27 1.00
C GLN A 97 7.01 -6.98 1.20
N ALA A 98 7.54 -5.90 0.62
CA ALA A 98 6.93 -4.59 0.65
C ALA A 98 7.12 -3.93 -0.71
N GLU A 99 6.01 -3.53 -1.31
CA GLU A 99 5.97 -2.97 -2.66
C GLU A 99 5.04 -1.76 -2.69
N PHE A 100 5.27 -0.88 -3.66
CA PHE A 100 4.34 0.19 -3.97
C PHE A 100 4.07 0.27 -5.46
N ILE A 101 2.82 0.60 -5.79
CA ILE A 101 2.34 0.88 -7.13
C ILE A 101 2.06 2.37 -7.22
N ASP A 102 2.61 2.99 -8.26
CA ASP A 102 2.20 4.31 -8.68
C ASP A 102 1.21 4.17 -9.84
N PRO A 103 -0.07 4.54 -9.66
CA PRO A 103 -1.07 4.43 -10.72
C PRO A 103 -0.88 5.48 -11.83
N VAL A 104 -0.12 6.55 -11.58
CA VAL A 104 0.07 7.65 -12.54
C VAL A 104 1.41 7.49 -13.24
N ALA A 105 1.37 7.14 -14.51
CA ALA A 105 2.56 7.12 -15.36
C ALA A 105 3.22 8.52 -15.41
N ASN A 106 4.54 8.57 -15.20
CA ASN A 106 5.35 9.80 -15.16
C ASN A 106 5.01 10.78 -14.01
N SER A 107 4.59 10.28 -12.85
CA SER A 107 4.45 11.13 -11.67
C SER A 107 5.81 11.76 -11.27
N ASN A 108 5.79 12.96 -10.67
CA ASN A 108 6.96 13.55 -10.03
C ASN A 108 7.23 12.95 -8.63
N PHE A 109 6.68 11.76 -8.35
CA PHE A 109 6.82 11.11 -7.06
C PHE A 109 8.27 10.71 -6.82
N ASN A 110 8.79 11.04 -5.64
CA ASN A 110 10.14 10.65 -5.23
C ASN A 110 10.08 9.42 -4.31
N PRO A 111 10.42 8.21 -4.81
CA PRO A 111 10.35 6.98 -4.02
C PRO A 111 11.35 6.95 -2.87
N MET A 112 12.46 7.70 -2.93
CA MET A 112 13.44 7.73 -1.83
C MET A 112 12.84 8.29 -0.54
N LYS A 113 11.94 9.28 -0.62
CA LYS A 113 11.27 9.83 0.57
C LYS A 113 10.41 8.79 1.25
N LEU A 114 9.60 8.06 0.47
CA LEU A 114 8.77 6.98 0.98
C LEU A 114 9.62 5.87 1.58
N GLN A 115 10.70 5.47 0.90
CA GLN A 115 11.64 4.47 1.45
C GLN A 115 12.23 4.92 2.79
N MET A 116 12.65 6.18 2.93
CA MET A 116 13.21 6.67 4.21
C MET A 116 12.18 6.59 5.34
N GLU A 117 10.94 7.02 5.12
CA GLU A 117 9.88 6.91 6.12
C GLU A 117 9.56 5.45 6.45
N PHE A 118 9.53 4.59 5.44
CA PHE A 118 9.29 3.17 5.59
C PHE A 118 10.40 2.48 6.41
N SER A 119 11.67 2.84 6.17
CA SER A 119 12.82 2.28 6.89
C SER A 119 12.87 2.65 8.37
N LYS A 120 12.17 3.71 8.81
CA LYS A 120 12.00 4.01 10.24
C LYS A 120 11.15 2.96 10.96
N LEU A 121 10.31 2.25 10.22
CA LEU A 121 9.37 1.24 10.73
C LEU A 121 9.88 -0.17 10.48
N PHE A 122 10.52 -0.39 9.34
CA PHE A 122 11.09 -1.66 8.91
C PHE A 122 12.55 -1.47 8.49
N SER A 123 13.43 -1.53 9.48
CA SER A 123 14.87 -1.46 9.23
C SER A 123 15.31 -2.59 8.31
N GLY A 124 16.02 -2.26 7.23
CA GLY A 124 16.58 -3.25 6.30
C GLY A 124 15.60 -3.79 5.26
N VAL A 125 14.34 -3.34 5.24
CA VAL A 125 13.38 -3.70 4.18
C VAL A 125 13.42 -2.66 3.07
N VAL A 126 13.64 -3.13 1.84
CA VAL A 126 13.59 -2.31 0.63
C VAL A 126 12.18 -2.37 0.05
N LEU A 127 11.57 -1.21 -0.10
CA LEU A 127 10.29 -1.01 -0.74
C LEU A 127 10.48 -0.97 -2.25
N LYS A 128 9.96 -1.99 -2.94
CA LYS A 128 10.13 -2.12 -4.39
C LYS A 128 9.05 -1.34 -5.13
N SER A 129 9.45 -0.58 -6.14
CA SER A 129 8.50 -0.02 -7.09
C SER A 129 8.01 -1.12 -8.00
N MET A 130 6.69 -1.19 -8.16
CA MET A 130 6.04 -2.06 -9.11
C MET A 130 5.45 -1.20 -10.22
N THR A 131 5.85 -1.51 -11.45
CA THR A 131 5.21 -0.97 -12.65
C THR A 131 3.95 -1.77 -12.96
N LEU A 132 2.87 -1.06 -13.27
CA LEU A 132 1.70 -1.62 -13.95
C LEU A 132 2.02 -1.92 -15.42
#